data_AF-A0A2N3LEI5-F1
#
_entry.id   AF-A0A2N3LEI5-F1
#
_cell.length_a   1.000
_cell.length_b   1.000
_cell.length_c   1.000
_cell.angle_alpha   90.00
_cell.angle_beta   90.00
_cell.angle_gamma   90.00
#
_symmetry.space_group_name_H-M   'P 1'
#
loop_
_entity.id
_entity.type
_entity.pdbx_description
1 polymer ?
#
loop_
_entity_poly.entity_id
_entity_poly.type
_entity_poly.pdbx_seq_one_letter_code
_entity_poly.pdbx_strand_id
1 'polypeptide(L)'
;MNKESMKTFYLLWVTQGLSALGSSLSYFTIVVWFSSVVFAEHQNAELTLALTILSLVFTLPQIIASPIAGILVDKISRKRILWSADAIQGAITLIIAYIAYSESHQYWSILILLCVIALVSVFHNLAF
;
A
#
# COMPACT_ATOMS: atom_id res chain seq x y z
N MET A 1 -2.28 -21.17 -27.44
CA MET A 1 -2.55 -21.11 -25.98
C MET A 1 -3.67 -22.07 -25.63
N ASN A 2 -3.49 -22.90 -24.60
CA ASN A 2 -4.52 -23.83 -24.14
C ASN A 2 -5.68 -23.05 -23.49
N LYS A 3 -6.95 -23.44 -23.67
CA LYS A 3 -8.11 -22.69 -23.15
C LYS A 3 -8.04 -22.46 -21.63
N GLU A 4 -7.47 -23.42 -20.90
CA GLU A 4 -7.26 -23.35 -19.44
C GLU A 4 -6.20 -22.30 -19.03
N SER A 5 -5.18 -22.08 -19.87
CA SER A 5 -4.17 -21.03 -19.66
C SER A 5 -4.79 -19.64 -19.84
N MET A 6 -5.71 -19.48 -20.80
CA MET A 6 -6.42 -18.20 -21.00
C MET A 6 -7.34 -17.85 -19.85
N LYS A 7 -8.13 -18.81 -19.35
CA LYS A 7 -8.98 -18.59 -18.18
C LYS A 7 -8.16 -18.17 -16.95
N THR A 8 -7.04 -18.85 -16.71
CA THR A 8 -6.14 -18.55 -15.60
C THR A 8 -5.54 -17.15 -15.72
N PHE A 9 -5.13 -16.76 -16.93
CA PHE A 9 -4.61 -15.42 -17.19
C PHE A 9 -5.67 -14.33 -16.94
N TYR A 10 -6.87 -14.47 -17.50
CA TYR A 10 -7.95 -13.49 -17.28
C TYR A 10 -8.32 -13.36 -15.81
N LEU A 11 -8.39 -14.48 -15.08
CA LEU A 11 -8.66 -14.46 -13.65
C LEU A 11 -7.58 -13.69 -12.90
N LEU A 12 -6.29 -13.98 -13.16
CA LEU A 12 -5.16 -13.25 -12.56
C LEU A 12 -5.20 -11.76 -12.90
N TRP A 13 -5.49 -11.42 -14.15
CA TRP A 13 -5.54 -10.04 -14.61
C TRP A 13 -6.64 -9.25 -13.90
N VAL A 14 -7.84 -9.82 -13.79
CA VAL A 14 -8.96 -9.17 -13.08
C VAL A 14 -8.65 -9.03 -11.59
N THR A 15 -8.16 -10.08 -10.93
CA THR A 15 -7.91 -10.03 -9.49
C THR A 15 -6.76 -9.09 -9.14
N GLN A 16 -5.63 -9.18 -9.84
CA GLN A 16 -4.48 -8.31 -9.60
C GLN A 16 -4.75 -6.88 -10.04
N GLY A 17 -5.47 -6.68 -11.16
CA GLY A 17 -5.92 -5.36 -11.58
C GLY A 17 -6.83 -4.70 -10.53
N LEU A 18 -7.77 -5.44 -9.97
CA LEU A 18 -8.65 -4.94 -8.90
C LEU A 18 -7.87 -4.61 -7.63
N SER A 19 -6.91 -5.45 -7.22
CA SER A 19 -6.01 -5.16 -6.10
C SER A 19 -5.21 -3.87 -6.32
N ALA A 20 -4.60 -3.72 -7.50
CA ALA A 20 -3.80 -2.54 -7.83
C ALA A 20 -4.63 -1.25 -7.83
N LEU A 21 -5.86 -1.31 -8.34
CA LEU A 21 -6.81 -0.20 -8.28
C LEU A 21 -7.20 0.13 -6.83
N GLY A 22 -7.49 -0.89 -6.02
CA GLY A 22 -7.82 -0.73 -4.60
C GLY A 22 -6.69 -0.11 -3.79
N SER A 23 -5.44 -0.56 -3.97
CA SER A 23 -4.27 0.03 -3.31
C SER A 23 -4.05 1.48 -3.71
N SER A 24 -4.19 1.80 -5.00
CA SER A 24 -4.06 3.17 -5.51
C SER A 24 -5.14 4.09 -4.93
N LEU A 25 -6.39 3.63 -4.89
CA LEU A 25 -7.50 4.36 -4.31
C LEU A 25 -7.35 4.55 -2.81
N SER A 26 -6.83 3.54 -2.10
CA SER A 26 -6.56 3.61 -0.66
C SER A 26 -5.51 4.66 -0.35
N TYR A 27 -4.39 4.67 -1.08
CA TYR A 27 -3.36 5.70 -0.93
C TYR A 27 -3.91 7.10 -1.20
N PHE A 28 -4.65 7.27 -2.30
CA PHE A 28 -5.32 8.54 -2.62
C PHE A 28 -6.25 8.99 -1.50
N THR A 29 -7.06 8.07 -0.97
CA THR A 29 -8.00 8.34 0.13
C THR A 29 -7.25 8.81 1.38
N ILE A 30 -6.12 8.18 1.71
CA ILE A 30 -5.30 8.60 2.86
C ILE A 30 -4.75 10.01 2.64
N VAL A 31 -4.25 10.34 1.45
CA VAL A 31 -3.76 11.69 1.12
C VAL A 31 -4.87 12.74 1.29
N VAL A 32 -6.06 12.48 0.76
CA VAL A 32 -7.21 13.39 0.86
C VAL A 32 -7.72 13.50 2.30
N TRP A 33 -7.83 12.40 3.03
CA TRP A 33 -8.25 12.42 4.44
C TRP A 33 -7.25 13.19 5.30
N PHE A 34 -5.95 12.99 5.06
CA PHE A 34 -4.90 13.68 5.79
C PHE A 34 -4.94 15.20 5.55
N SER A 35 -5.25 15.65 4.33
CA SER A 35 -5.39 17.08 4.04
C SER A 35 -6.72 17.68 4.50
N SER A 36 -7.83 16.96 4.33
CA SER A 36 -9.18 17.50 4.57
C SER A 36 -9.71 17.32 5.99
N VAL A 37 -9.16 16.39 6.77
CA VAL A 37 -9.61 16.08 8.13
C VAL A 37 -8.52 16.41 9.15
N VAL A 38 -7.31 15.86 8.96
CA VAL A 38 -6.23 16.02 9.96
C VAL A 38 -5.62 17.42 9.92
N PHE A 39 -5.33 17.94 8.71
CA PHE A 39 -4.69 19.23 8.50
C PHE A 39 -5.64 20.30 7.94
N ALA A 40 -6.95 20.13 8.14
CA ALA A 40 -7.99 20.99 7.55
C ALA A 40 -7.83 22.48 7.87
N GLU A 41 -7.43 22.80 9.10
CA GLU A 41 -7.27 24.19 9.59
C GLU A 41 -5.82 24.70 9.49
N HIS A 42 -4.88 23.88 9.00
CA HIS A 42 -3.46 24.21 9.01
C HIS A 42 -3.08 25.07 7.79
N GLN A 43 -2.01 25.86 7.94
CA GLN A 43 -1.51 26.69 6.84
C GLN A 43 -0.85 25.83 5.75
N ASN A 44 -0.76 26.38 4.53
CA ASN A 44 -0.17 25.70 3.37
C ASN A 44 1.21 25.10 3.64
N ALA A 45 2.05 25.75 4.45
CA ALA A 45 3.40 25.26 4.76
C ALA A 45 3.38 23.97 5.60
N GLU A 46 2.54 23.89 6.63
CA GLU A 46 2.44 22.73 7.51
C GLU A 46 1.81 21.53 6.78
N LEU A 47 0.76 21.77 6.01
CA LEU A 47 0.16 20.76 5.15
C LEU A 47 1.17 20.20 4.15
N THR A 48 1.96 21.06 3.52
CA THR A 48 3.00 20.65 2.55
C THR A 48 4.06 19.78 3.21
N LEU A 49 4.55 20.17 4.39
CA LEU A 49 5.51 19.37 5.16
C LEU A 49 4.92 18.01 5.52
N ALA A 50 3.67 17.97 5.99
CA ALA A 50 3.03 16.76 6.43
C ALA A 50 2.79 15.77 5.27
N LEU A 51 2.35 16.26 4.09
CA LEU A 51 2.23 15.44 2.87
C LEU A 51 3.59 14.98 2.32
N THR A 52 4.64 15.79 2.50
CA THR A 52 6.02 15.39 2.16
C THR A 52 6.46 14.22 3.04
N ILE A 53 6.23 14.31 4.36
CA ILE A 53 6.53 13.22 5.30
C ILE A 53 5.74 11.96 4.93
N LEU A 54 4.45 12.08 4.65
CA LEU A 54 3.59 10.98 4.21
C LEU A 54 4.19 10.26 2.99
N SER A 55 4.59 11.04 1.98
CA SER A 55 5.19 10.53 0.74
C SER A 55 6.56 9.87 1.00
N LEU A 56 7.39 10.46 1.86
CA LEU A 56 8.69 9.89 2.24
C LEU A 56 8.53 8.57 2.99
N VAL A 57 7.59 8.50 3.93
CA VAL A 57 7.28 7.26 4.67
C VAL A 57 6.77 6.17 3.74
N PHE A 58 6.06 6.52 2.68
CA PHE A 58 5.63 5.55 1.68
C PHE A 58 6.75 5.11 0.73
N THR A 59 7.68 6.00 0.36
CA THR A 59 8.66 5.74 -0.71
C THR A 59 10.03 5.29 -0.20
N LEU A 60 10.56 5.89 0.86
CA LEU A 60 11.90 5.57 1.37
C LEU A 60 12.05 4.11 1.80
N PRO A 61 11.11 3.51 2.56
CA PRO A 61 11.23 2.10 2.93
C PRO A 61 11.27 1.19 1.71
N GLN A 62 10.55 1.56 0.63
CA GLN A 62 10.53 0.76 -0.60
C GLN A 62 11.90 0.73 -1.27
N ILE A 63 12.52 1.91 -1.41
CA ILE A 63 13.84 2.05 -2.02
C ILE A 63 14.87 1.26 -1.23
N ILE A 64 14.88 1.42 0.09
CA ILE A 64 15.86 0.77 0.98
C ILE A 64 15.65 -0.76 1.00
N ALA A 65 14.39 -1.23 1.01
CA ALA A 65 14.09 -2.66 1.05
C ALA A 65 14.23 -3.36 -0.31
N SER A 66 14.18 -2.62 -1.43
CA SER A 66 14.24 -3.19 -2.79
C SER A 66 15.38 -4.17 -3.06
N PRO A 67 16.67 -3.91 -2.72
CA PRO A 67 17.75 -4.87 -2.98
C PRO A 67 17.60 -6.16 -2.17
N ILE A 68 17.13 -6.07 -0.92
CA ILE A 68 16.94 -7.22 -0.04
C ILE A 68 15.74 -8.05 -0.51
N ALA A 69 14.65 -7.36 -0.85
CA ALA A 69 13.43 -7.97 -1.34
C ALA A 69 13.68 -8.73 -2.65
N GLY A 70 14.49 -8.19 -3.57
CA GLY A 70 14.86 -8.89 -4.81
C GLY A 70 15.47 -10.27 -4.55
N ILE A 71 16.47 -10.34 -3.67
CA ILE A 71 17.16 -11.60 -3.32
C ILE A 71 16.20 -12.62 -2.69
N LEU A 72 15.21 -12.15 -1.93
CA LEU A 72 14.22 -13.00 -1.27
C LEU A 72 13.14 -13.50 -2.24
N VAL A 73 12.66 -12.63 -3.14
CA VAL A 73 11.63 -12.94 -4.14
C VAL A 73 12.11 -14.03 -5.09
N ASP A 74 13.40 -14.05 -5.43
CA ASP A 74 14.00 -15.08 -6.28
C ASP A 74 13.92 -16.50 -5.66
N LYS A 75 13.83 -16.59 -4.33
CA LYS A 75 13.81 -17.87 -3.60
C LYS A 75 12.39 -18.37 -3.28
N ILE A 76 11.40 -17.49 -3.32
CA ILE A 76 10.02 -17.78 -2.88
C ILE A 76 9.12 -17.85 -4.11
N SER A 77 8.14 -18.77 -4.12
CA SER A 77 7.19 -18.87 -5.23
C SER A 77 6.36 -17.58 -5.36
N ARG A 78 6.40 -16.93 -6.53
CA ARG A 78 5.67 -15.68 -6.84
C ARG A 78 4.21 -15.68 -6.39
N LYS A 79 3.50 -16.79 -6.65
CA LYS A 79 2.09 -16.94 -6.24
C LYS A 79 1.87 -16.77 -4.74
N ARG A 80 2.77 -17.30 -3.90
CA ARG A 80 2.67 -17.14 -2.43
C ARG A 80 2.90 -15.69 -2.03
N ILE A 81 3.88 -15.03 -2.64
CA ILE A 81 4.21 -13.63 -2.35
C ILE A 81 3.01 -12.73 -2.65
N LEU A 82 2.45 -12.83 -3.86
CA LEU A 82 1.30 -12.02 -4.27
C LEU A 82 0.12 -12.18 -3.32
N TRP A 83 -0.28 -13.42 -3.03
CA TRP A 83 -1.41 -13.69 -2.11
C TRP A 83 -1.15 -13.18 -0.69
N SER A 84 0.06 -13.39 -0.15
CA SER A 84 0.39 -12.89 1.19
C SER A 84 0.43 -11.37 1.25
N ALA A 85 0.99 -10.72 0.22
CA ALA A 85 1.13 -9.27 0.19
C ALA A 85 -0.23 -8.58 0.00
N ASP A 86 -1.10 -9.11 -0.88
CA ASP A 86 -2.47 -8.63 -1.04
C ASP A 86 -3.27 -8.76 0.27
N ALA A 87 -3.16 -9.91 0.96
CA ALA A 87 -3.86 -10.15 2.22
C ALA A 87 -3.37 -9.22 3.34
N ILE A 88 -2.04 -9.03 3.47
CA ILE A 88 -1.45 -8.15 4.48
C ILE A 88 -1.83 -6.68 4.19
N GLN A 89 -1.72 -6.22 2.95
CA GLN A 89 -2.12 -4.85 2.57
C GLN A 89 -3.61 -4.61 2.83
N GLY A 90 -4.48 -5.56 2.47
CA GLY A 90 -5.90 -5.47 2.74
C GLY A 90 -6.22 -5.38 4.23
N ALA A 91 -5.58 -6.23 5.06
CA ALA A 91 -5.75 -6.19 6.51
C ALA A 91 -5.29 -4.86 7.11
N ILE A 92 -4.13 -4.34 6.70
CA ILE A 92 -3.63 -3.05 7.19
C ILE A 92 -4.54 -1.91 6.74
N THR A 93 -5.05 -1.95 5.51
CA THR A 93 -5.98 -0.94 4.98
C THR A 93 -7.26 -0.89 5.80
N LEU A 94 -7.80 -2.04 6.21
CA LEU A 94 -8.95 -2.10 7.11
C LEU A 94 -8.65 -1.50 8.50
N ILE A 95 -7.45 -1.75 9.04
CA ILE A 95 -7.02 -1.14 10.31
C ILE A 95 -6.91 0.38 10.16
N ILE A 96 -6.32 0.88 9.06
CA ILE A 96 -6.25 2.31 8.77
C ILE A 96 -7.66 2.91 8.67
N ALA A 97 -8.58 2.26 7.95
CA ALA A 97 -9.96 2.72 7.82
C ALA A 97 -10.67 2.81 9.17
N TYR A 98 -10.46 1.83 10.06
CA TYR A 98 -11.00 1.86 11.42
C TYR A 98 -10.43 3.02 12.25
N ILE A 99 -9.10 3.24 12.20
CA ILE A 99 -8.46 4.36 12.91
C ILE A 99 -8.94 5.71 12.38
N ALA A 100 -9.07 5.84 11.05
CA ALA A 100 -9.52 7.07 10.40
C ALA A 100 -10.98 7.41 10.70
N TYR A 101 -11.81 6.41 10.99
CA TYR A 101 -13.20 6.58 11.41
C TYR A 101 -13.33 6.91 12.91
N SER A 102 -12.32 6.57 13.72
CA SER A 102 -12.33 6.82 15.16
C SER A 102 -12.08 8.30 15.49
N GLU A 103 -12.79 8.84 16.48
CA GLU A 103 -12.69 10.24 16.88
C GLU A 103 -11.29 10.65 17.37
N SER A 104 -10.47 9.67 17.77
CA SER A 104 -9.12 9.92 18.31
C SER A 104 -8.05 10.27 17.24
N HIS A 105 -8.37 10.25 15.93
CA HIS A 105 -7.53 10.68 14.79
C HIS A 105 -6.00 10.55 14.99
N GLN A 106 -5.53 9.41 15.48
CA GLN A 106 -4.13 9.22 15.86
C GLN A 106 -3.29 8.95 14.59
N TYR A 107 -3.02 10.02 13.82
CA TYR A 107 -2.39 9.95 12.50
C TYR A 107 -0.97 9.35 12.51
N TRP A 108 -0.27 9.39 13.66
CA TRP A 108 1.01 8.71 13.85
C TRP A 108 0.93 7.19 13.61
N SER A 109 -0.15 6.56 14.05
CA SER A 109 -0.38 5.13 13.83
C SER A 109 -0.56 4.82 12.34
N ILE A 110 -1.24 5.72 11.60
CA ILE A 110 -1.43 5.58 10.14
C ILE A 110 -0.09 5.71 9.41
N LEU A 111 0.80 6.62 9.83
CA LEU A 111 2.15 6.73 9.25
C LEU A 111 2.96 5.44 9.44
N ILE A 112 2.90 4.83 10.63
CA ILE A 112 3.58 3.54 10.88
C ILE A 112 2.99 2.44 10.01
N LEU A 113 1.66 2.34 9.92
CA LEU A 113 0.99 1.34 9.09
C LEU A 113 1.28 1.54 7.60
N LEU A 114 1.39 2.78 7.13
CA LEU A 114 1.84 3.10 5.76
C LEU A 114 3.27 2.65 5.50
N CYS A 115 4.17 2.80 6.46
CA CYS A 115 5.54 2.27 6.36
C CYS A 115 5.53 0.74 6.19
N VAL A 116 4.65 0.04 6.91
CA VAL A 116 4.49 -1.40 6.76
C VAL A 116 3.91 -1.76 5.39
N ILE A 117 2.87 -1.05 4.93
CA ILE A 117 2.33 -1.22 3.57
C ILE A 117 3.44 -1.03 2.53
N ALA A 118 4.26 0.01 2.67
CA ALA A 118 5.38 0.29 1.78
C ALA A 118 6.37 -0.87 1.75
N LEU A 119 6.76 -1.43 2.90
CA LEU A 119 7.66 -2.59 2.91
C LEU A 119 7.04 -3.82 2.23
N VAL A 120 5.75 -4.06 2.43
CA VAL A 120 5.03 -5.18 1.82
C VAL A 120 4.86 -4.99 0.30
N SER A 121 4.62 -3.75 -0.16
CA SER A 121 4.40 -3.45 -1.57
C SER A 121 5.64 -3.73 -2.42
N VAL A 122 6.85 -3.62 -1.86
CA VAL A 122 8.09 -4.01 -2.58
C VAL A 122 8.05 -5.47 -3.02
N PHE A 123 7.65 -6.38 -2.13
CA PHE A 123 7.58 -7.80 -2.45
C PHE A 123 6.49 -8.09 -3.49
N HIS A 124 5.36 -7.40 -3.40
CA HIS A 124 4.29 -7.51 -4.39
C HIS A 124 4.75 -7.05 -5.78
N ASN A 125 5.33 -5.84 -5.86
CA ASN A 125 5.81 -5.23 -7.09
C ASN A 125 6.91 -6.05 -7.79
N LEU A 126 7.78 -6.71 -7.04
CA LEU A 126 8.86 -7.55 -7.60
C LEU A 126 8.36 -8.94 -8.04
N ALA A 127 7.26 -9.42 -7.47
CA ALA A 127 6.71 -10.74 -7.76
C ALA A 127 5.70 -10.75 -8.91
N PHE A 128 5.07 -9.60 -9.18
CA PHE A 128 4.14 -9.37 -10.28
C PHE A 128 4.89 -9.29 -11.62
#